data_AF-A0A1F2T5M4-F1
#
_entry.id   AF-A0A1F2T5M4-F1
#
_cell.length_a   1.000
_cell.length_b   1.000
_cell.length_c   1.000
_cell.angle_alpha   90.00
_cell.angle_beta   90.00
_cell.angle_gamma   90.00
#
_symmetry.space_group_name_H-M   'P 1'
#
loop_
_entity.id
_entity.type
_entity.pdbx_description
1 polymer ?
#
loop_
_entity_poly.entity_id
_entity_poly.type
_entity_poly.pdbx_seq_one_letter_code
_entity_poly.pdbx_strand_id
1 'polypeptide(L)' 'MVEFAFSADRNQLFAAWNALANLADLAGKVSVSVRAETNDGFDRSKLQNGVIEPLKEANLID' A
#
# COMPACT_ATOMS: atom_id res chain seq x y z
N MET A 1 1.59 -21.08 -0.66
CA MET A 1 1.23 -19.80 -0.01
C MET A 1 2.52 -19.17 0.46
N VAL A 2 2.75 -17.90 0.11
CA VAL A 2 3.91 -17.12 0.56
C VAL A 2 3.40 -15.85 1.24
N GLU A 3 4.02 -15.45 2.33
CA GLU A 3 3.64 -14.28 3.12
C GLU A 3 4.90 -13.56 3.59
N PHE A 4 4.85 -12.23 3.56
CA PHE A 4 5.96 -11.36 3.97
C PHE A 4 5.41 -10.23 4.83
N ALA A 5 6.13 -9.87 5.89
CA ALA A 5 5.84 -8.72 6.72
C ALA A 5 7.12 -7.91 6.93
N PHE A 6 7.08 -6.61 6.65
CA PHE A 6 8.21 -5.71 6.79
C PHE A 6 7.73 -4.27 7.07
N SER A 7 8.59 -3.50 7.74
CA SER A 7 8.44 -2.04 7.84
C SER A 7 9.26 -1.39 6.74
N ALA A 8 8.68 -0.41 6.05
CA ALA A 8 9.33 0.31 4.97
C ALA A 8 9.00 1.80 5.03
N ASP A 9 9.98 2.64 4.70
CA ASP A 9 9.72 4.03 4.38
C ASP A 9 9.14 4.19 2.96
N ARG A 10 8.89 5.44 2.54
CA ARG A 10 8.36 5.76 1.21
C ARG A 10 9.21 5.21 0.06
N ASN A 11 10.54 5.34 0.14
CA ASN A 11 11.44 4.95 -0.95
C ASN A 11 11.56 3.43 -1.03
N GLN A 12 11.62 2.75 0.11
CA GLN A 12 11.62 1.29 0.19
C GLN A 12 10.30 0.70 -0.32
N LEU A 13 9.16 1.29 0.04
CA LEU A 13 7.86 0.84 -0.48
C LEU A 13 7.76 1.01 -1.99
N PHE A 14 8.24 2.14 -2.53
CA PHE A 14 8.26 2.37 -3.97
C PHE A 14 9.14 1.34 -4.70
N ALA A 15 10.31 1.00 -4.15
CA ALA A 15 11.18 -0.03 -4.71
C ALA A 15 10.56 -1.44 -4.63
N ALA A 16 9.84 -1.75 -3.55
CA ALA A 16 9.22 -3.05 -3.32
C ALA A 16 7.99 -3.31 -4.22
N TRP A 17 7.33 -2.26 -4.73
CA TRP A 17 6.07 -2.41 -5.47
C TRP A 17 6.21 -3.24 -6.75
N ASN A 18 7.33 -3.11 -7.46
CA ASN A 18 7.62 -3.95 -8.63
C ASN A 18 7.72 -5.44 -8.27
N ALA A 19 8.30 -5.77 -7.12
CA ALA A 19 8.40 -7.15 -6.67
C ALA A 19 7.03 -7.72 -6.28
N LEU A 20 6.17 -6.93 -5.63
CA LEU A 20 4.80 -7.32 -5.29
C LEU A 20 3.92 -7.47 -6.55
N ALA A 21 4.11 -6.62 -7.56
CA ALA A 21 3.46 -6.76 -8.86
C ALA A 21 3.84 -8.08 -9.55
N ASN A 22 5.14 -8.41 -9.57
CA ASN A 22 5.59 -9.70 -10.10
C ASN A 22 4.96 -10.90 -9.36
N LEU A 23 4.75 -10.79 -8.04
CA LEU A 23 4.04 -11.82 -7.29
C LEU A 23 2.57 -11.92 -7.72
N ALA A 24 1.91 -10.80 -8.01
CA ALA A 24 0.55 -10.78 -8.54
C ALA A 24 0.48 -11.44 -9.93
N ASP A 25 1.46 -11.20 -10.81
CA ASP A 25 1.52 -11.85 -12.12
C ASP A 25 1.63 -13.39 -11.98
N LEU A 26 2.41 -13.88 -11.02
CA LEU A 26 2.57 -15.30 -10.76
C LEU A 26 1.36 -15.94 -10.08
N ALA A 27 0.68 -15.21 -9.19
CA ALA A 27 -0.42 -15.72 -8.38
C ALA A 27 -1.82 -15.38 -8.95
N GLY A 28 -1.90 -14.58 -10.01
CA GLY A 28 -3.12 -14.00 -10.59
C GLY A 28 -3.68 -12.81 -9.78
N LYS A 29 -3.56 -12.83 -8.45
CA LYS A 29 -3.88 -11.70 -7.56
C LYS A 29 -3.14 -11.83 -6.25
N VAL A 30 -2.82 -10.69 -5.62
CA VAL A 30 -2.38 -10.63 -4.22
C VAL A 30 -3.38 -9.83 -3.39
N SER A 31 -3.44 -10.12 -2.10
CA SER A 31 -4.08 -9.26 -1.10
C SER A 31 -2.99 -8.48 -0.36
N VAL A 32 -3.20 -7.19 -0.14
CA VAL A 32 -2.24 -6.31 0.54
C VAL A 32 -2.93 -5.67 1.73
N SER A 33 -2.29 -5.74 2.90
CA SER A 33 -2.72 -5.02 4.11
C SER A 33 -1.63 -4.01 4.48
N VAL A 34 -2.01 -2.74 4.64
CA VAL A 34 -1.09 -1.65 4.97
C VAL A 34 -1.55 -1.02 6.29
N ARG A 35 -0.62 -0.83 7.22
CA ARG A 35 -0.83 -0.12 8.49
C ARG A 35 0.21 0.98 8.62
N ALA A 36 -0.23 2.16 9.01
CA ALA A 36 0.63 3.28 9.36
C ALA A 36 0.14 3.91 10.67
N GLU A 37 1.06 4.34 11.50
CA GLU A 37 0.79 4.99 12.79
C GLU A 37 1.64 6.24 12.93
N THR A 38 1.11 7.23 13.63
CA THR A 38 1.80 8.45 13.99
C THR A 38 1.25 8.96 15.31
N ASN A 39 2.11 9.51 16.16
CA ASN A 39 1.72 10.05 17.46
C ASN A 39 0.91 11.35 17.33
N ASP A 40 1.11 12.11 16.24
CA ASP A 40 0.52 13.43 16.04
C ASP A 40 -0.83 13.38 15.30
N GLY A 41 -1.27 12.17 14.92
CA GLY A 41 -2.39 11.97 14.00
C GLY A 41 -2.05 12.31 12.54
N PHE A 42 -2.93 11.92 11.62
CA PHE A 42 -2.78 12.25 10.20
C PHE A 42 -3.47 13.58 9.87
N ASP A 43 -2.83 14.39 9.03
CA ASP A 43 -3.51 15.48 8.33
C ASP A 43 -4.62 14.88 7.46
N ARG A 44 -5.86 15.20 7.79
CA ARG A 44 -7.05 14.62 7.13
C ARG A 44 -7.10 14.91 5.64
N SER A 45 -6.72 16.13 5.23
CA SER A 45 -6.77 16.51 3.82
C SER A 45 -5.69 15.79 3.02
N LYS A 46 -4.49 15.65 3.58
CA LYS A 46 -3.41 14.89 2.92
C LYS A 46 -3.71 13.40 2.87
N LEU A 47 -4.29 12.83 3.92
CA LEU A 47 -4.69 11.43 3.94
C LEU A 47 -5.78 11.15 2.90
N GLN A 48 -6.80 12.03 2.82
CA GLN A 48 -7.87 11.92 1.85
C GLN A 48 -7.34 12.00 0.41
N ASN A 49 -6.70 13.12 0.05
CA ASN A 49 -6.36 13.43 -1.34
C ASN A 49 -5.10 12.68 -1.83
N GLY A 50 -4.20 12.34 -0.90
CA GLY A 50 -2.91 11.71 -1.22
C GLY A 50 -2.89 10.19 -1.04
N VAL A 51 -3.89 9.61 -0.39
CA VAL A 51 -3.94 8.16 -0.10
C VAL A 51 -5.31 7.57 -0.41
N ILE A 52 -6.38 8.05 0.22
CA ILE A 52 -7.70 7.41 0.13
C ILE A 52 -8.30 7.55 -1.28
N GLU A 53 -8.34 8.77 -1.84
CA GLU A 53 -8.89 9.01 -3.18
C GLU A 53 -8.13 8.24 -4.26
N PRO A 54 -6.78 8.28 -4.33
CA PRO A 54 -6.03 7.46 -5.28
C PRO A 54 -6.32 5.96 -5.18
N LEU A 55 -6.50 5.42 -3.95
CA LEU A 55 -6.82 4.00 -3.77
C LEU A 55 -8.24 3.66 -4.24
N LYS A 56 -9.21 4.57 -4.05
CA LYS A 56 -10.58 4.43 -4.58
C LYS A 56 -10.61 4.52 -6.10
N GLU A 57 -9.93 5.49 -6.69
CA GLU A 57 -9.81 5.66 -8.15
C GLU A 57 -9.16 4.44 -8.81
N ALA A 58 -8.22 3.78 -8.12
CA ALA A 58 -7.61 2.53 -8.55
C ALA A 58 -8.48 1.27 -8.29
N ASN A 59 -9.69 1.41 -7.73
CA ASN A 59 -10.60 0.33 -7.33
C ASN A 59 -9.95 -0.68 -6.35
N LEU A 60 -9.10 -0.19 -5.44
CA LEU A 60 -8.44 -1.02 -4.42
C LEU A 60 -9.20 -1.05 -3.08
N ILE A 61 -10.00 -0.01 -2.80
CA ILE A 61 -10.85 0.15 -1.61
C ILE A 61 -12.16 0.87 -1.98
N ASP A 62 -13.16 0.81 -1.10
CA ASP A 62 -14.50 1.43 -1.26
C ASP A 62 -14.62 2.85 -0.66
#